data_AF-A0A6G1QAR3-F1
#
_entry.id   AF-A0A6G1QAR3-F1
#
_cell.length_a   1.000
_cell.length_b   1.000
_cell.length_c   1.000
_cell.angle_alpha   90.00
_cell.angle_beta   90.00
_cell.angle_gamma   90.00
#
_symmetry.space_group_name_H-M   'P 1'
#
loop_
_entity.id
_entity.type
_entity.pdbx_description
1 polymer ?
#
loop_
_entity_poly.entity_id
_entity_poly.type
_entity_poly.pdbx_seq_one_letter_code
_entity_poly.pdbx_strand_id
1 'polypeptide(L)'
;MAAFNEETMRFGRKQDLFTTKKMEALVEISLGMIRLQLEKVEKTIKAKKHLVIVLEEMLQRVKLIAEEFRKENEQKSLEVIAISKGARTELFRLKTEAEKLRGKILDVNSQIQMKEDMVNEYKGYKDLLIDLMSLEQEIEQESQTVTLSSAQNDTLVTNSDSSDYQKAEEYYSDSWKLLNVMTGLKKYNLSLIENKSREEETLIYQREDTDIMSQKFKLAKDKEMMRVNEVKNRAKNVREVTVDLKKKIEMHEHIKNTEEDILLQSLEKMVCELYQTHVNSRPTAINSLKKLSAVEHHLMSLLREIDAIDGERLEKLRKEQWNIKKYLWQQENVKREWEKKQERLRKCMERAFGERKVITGRKLMPKSMITKQEVTVSTKEVKYVTPEDIIWEELIAEKYGKAMPKVSWKEWLCALEKSRKEKMRGTVLPPSHKETTEQDRPFTAFAGKAQPPSSLPLNSRLPQIQLALKKRYKKNVHDLPDPTTVLTF
;
A
#
# COMPACT_ATOMS: atom_id res chain seq x y z
N MET A 1 33.91 20.66 -72.49
CA MET A 1 33.53 21.51 -71.34
C MET A 1 32.06 21.30 -70.94
N ALA A 2 31.08 21.44 -71.85
CA ALA A 2 29.66 21.24 -71.52
C ALA A 2 29.30 19.81 -71.07
N ALA A 3 29.81 18.76 -71.76
CA ALA A 3 29.54 17.36 -71.41
C ALA A 3 30.08 16.96 -70.01
N PHE A 4 31.25 17.48 -69.62
CA PHE A 4 31.86 17.20 -68.31
C PHE A 4 31.05 17.79 -67.14
N ASN A 5 30.43 18.96 -67.34
CA ASN A 5 29.56 19.58 -66.34
C ASN A 5 28.20 18.88 -66.23
N GLU A 6 27.70 18.30 -67.32
CA GLU A 6 26.45 17.54 -67.31
C GLU A 6 26.61 16.20 -66.57
N GLU A 7 27.77 15.57 -66.70
CA GLU A 7 28.10 14.28 -66.10
C GLU A 7 28.33 14.39 -64.58
N THR A 8 28.98 15.46 -64.11
CA THR A 8 29.12 15.76 -62.68
C THR A 8 27.77 16.11 -62.03
N MET A 9 26.91 16.87 -62.71
CA MET A 9 25.53 17.14 -62.25
C MET A 9 24.64 15.90 -62.26
N ARG A 10 24.86 14.94 -63.17
CA ARG A 10 24.19 13.64 -63.14
C ARG A 10 24.69 12.76 -61.99
N PHE A 11 25.98 12.81 -61.68
CA PHE A 11 26.56 12.06 -60.56
C PHE A 11 26.06 12.57 -59.20
N GLY A 12 26.04 13.89 -58.99
CA GLY A 12 25.46 14.49 -57.77
C GLY A 12 24.00 14.11 -57.55
N ARG A 13 23.15 14.22 -58.60
CA ARG A 13 21.74 13.78 -58.54
C ARG A 13 21.56 12.30 -58.23
N LYS A 14 22.45 11.44 -58.74
CA LYS A 14 22.44 9.99 -58.42
C LYS A 14 22.81 9.75 -56.95
N GLN A 15 23.73 10.54 -56.40
CA GLN A 15 24.14 10.45 -55.00
C GLN A 15 23.01 10.91 -54.05
N ASP A 16 22.32 12.01 -54.38
CA ASP A 16 21.15 12.48 -53.63
C ASP A 16 19.97 11.50 -53.70
N LEU A 17 19.76 10.86 -54.86
CA LEU A 17 18.75 9.81 -54.99
C LEU A 17 19.10 8.57 -54.14
N PHE A 18 20.39 8.25 -54.00
CA PHE A 18 20.82 7.14 -53.17
C PHE A 18 20.67 7.43 -51.67
N THR A 19 21.01 8.65 -51.22
CA THR A 19 20.84 9.06 -49.82
C THR A 19 19.36 9.12 -49.42
N THR A 20 18.50 9.66 -50.29
CA THR A 20 17.05 9.69 -50.07
C THR A 20 16.45 8.29 -50.01
N LYS A 21 16.76 7.40 -50.95
CA LYS A 21 16.31 5.99 -50.91
C LYS A 21 16.78 5.24 -49.67
N LYS A 22 18.00 5.53 -49.19
CA LYS A 22 18.51 4.96 -47.94
C LYS A 22 17.74 5.46 -46.72
N MET A 23 17.39 6.75 -46.67
CA MET A 23 16.56 7.31 -45.60
C MET A 23 15.14 6.72 -45.63
N GLU A 24 14.55 6.58 -46.82
CA GLU A 24 13.22 5.97 -47.02
C GLU A 24 13.18 4.53 -46.47
N ALA A 25 14.16 3.71 -46.82
CA ALA A 25 14.26 2.34 -46.30
C ALA A 25 14.42 2.28 -44.76
N LEU A 26 15.19 3.20 -44.17
CA LEU A 26 15.35 3.26 -42.70
C LEU A 26 14.04 3.66 -42.00
N VAL A 27 13.32 4.63 -42.57
CA VAL A 27 12.01 5.05 -42.06
C VAL A 27 11.02 3.89 -42.16
N GLU A 28 11.01 3.17 -43.28
CA GLU A 28 10.11 2.03 -43.49
C GLU A 28 10.35 0.89 -42.48
N ILE A 29 11.62 0.57 -42.19
CA ILE A 29 11.98 -0.38 -41.13
C ILE A 29 11.47 0.10 -39.75
N SER A 30 11.70 1.39 -39.43
CA SER A 30 11.26 1.96 -38.16
C SER A 30 9.73 1.96 -38.01
N LEU A 31 9.00 2.27 -39.08
CA LEU A 31 7.54 2.21 -39.15
C LEU A 31 7.05 0.77 -38.97
N GLY A 32 7.70 -0.21 -39.59
CA GLY A 32 7.41 -1.63 -39.39
C GLY A 32 7.55 -2.06 -37.93
N MET A 33 8.63 -1.63 -37.26
CA MET A 33 8.83 -1.91 -35.83
C MET A 33 7.73 -1.27 -34.97
N ILE A 34 7.37 -0.01 -35.23
CA ILE A 34 6.30 0.68 -34.50
C ILE A 34 4.95 -0.01 -34.70
N ARG A 35 4.61 -0.42 -35.93
CA ARG A 35 3.37 -1.17 -36.23
C ARG A 35 3.29 -2.48 -35.45
N LEU A 36 4.39 -3.24 -35.37
CA LEU A 36 4.42 -4.49 -34.59
C LEU A 36 4.22 -4.25 -33.09
N GLN A 37 4.80 -3.17 -32.54
CA GLN A 37 4.57 -2.81 -31.14
C GLN A 37 3.13 -2.35 -30.90
N LEU A 38 2.57 -1.58 -31.82
CA LEU A 38 1.18 -1.14 -31.76
C LEU A 38 0.22 -2.34 -31.78
N GLU A 39 0.44 -3.33 -32.65
CA GLU A 39 -0.38 -4.54 -32.70
C GLU A 39 -0.36 -5.33 -31.37
N LYS A 40 0.82 -5.43 -30.73
CA LYS A 40 0.93 -6.05 -29.40
C LYS A 40 0.12 -5.29 -28.36
N VAL A 41 0.25 -3.96 -28.34
CA VAL A 41 -0.52 -3.10 -27.42
C VAL A 41 -2.02 -3.24 -27.68
N GLU A 42 -2.47 -3.22 -28.93
CA GLU A 42 -3.88 -3.41 -29.29
C GLU A 42 -4.44 -4.74 -28.81
N LYS A 43 -3.69 -5.85 -28.98
CA LYS A 43 -4.09 -7.16 -28.45
C LYS A 43 -4.25 -7.14 -26.92
N THR A 44 -3.31 -6.51 -26.20
CA THR A 44 -3.41 -6.38 -24.74
C THR A 44 -4.58 -5.49 -24.31
N ILE A 45 -4.85 -4.40 -25.03
CA ILE A 45 -5.99 -3.50 -24.76
C ILE A 45 -7.30 -4.26 -24.99
N LYS A 46 -7.42 -5.01 -26.09
CA LYS A 46 -8.62 -5.84 -26.37
C LYS A 46 -8.87 -6.84 -25.25
N ALA A 47 -7.83 -7.57 -24.79
CA ALA A 47 -7.97 -8.52 -23.68
C ALA A 47 -8.38 -7.83 -22.38
N LYS A 48 -7.76 -6.69 -22.04
CA LYS A 48 -8.12 -5.90 -20.85
C LYS A 48 -9.54 -5.36 -20.92
N LYS A 49 -10.00 -4.88 -22.08
CA LYS A 49 -11.38 -4.42 -22.29
C LYS A 49 -12.41 -5.53 -22.04
N HIS A 50 -12.18 -6.73 -22.56
CA HIS A 50 -13.05 -7.87 -22.30
C HIS A 50 -13.10 -8.22 -20.82
N LEU A 51 -11.94 -8.19 -20.13
CA LEU A 51 -11.89 -8.43 -18.69
C LEU A 51 -12.71 -7.40 -17.90
N VAL A 52 -12.63 -6.12 -18.27
CA VAL A 52 -13.42 -5.06 -17.62
C VAL A 52 -14.91 -5.31 -17.76
N ILE A 53 -15.39 -5.67 -18.96
CA ILE A 53 -16.81 -5.97 -19.19
C ILE A 53 -17.27 -7.14 -18.31
N VAL A 54 -16.49 -8.23 -18.23
CA VAL A 54 -16.81 -9.37 -17.37
C VAL A 54 -16.84 -8.98 -15.89
N LEU A 55 -15.89 -8.16 -15.44
CA LEU A 55 -15.86 -7.69 -14.05
C LEU A 55 -17.03 -6.77 -13.72
N GLU A 56 -17.46 -5.93 -14.66
CA GLU A 56 -18.66 -5.09 -14.51
C GLU A 56 -19.91 -5.96 -14.36
N GLU A 57 -20.08 -6.98 -15.20
CA GLU A 57 -21.21 -7.93 -15.08
C GLU A 57 -21.21 -8.65 -13.73
N MET A 58 -20.04 -9.13 -13.26
CA MET A 58 -19.91 -9.76 -11.94
C MET A 58 -20.25 -8.78 -10.82
N LEU A 59 -19.81 -7.52 -10.91
CA LEU A 59 -20.12 -6.49 -9.93
C LEU A 59 -21.62 -6.19 -9.88
N GLN A 60 -22.30 -6.14 -11.03
CA GLN A 60 -23.75 -5.95 -11.08
C GLN A 60 -24.50 -7.13 -10.42
N ARG A 61 -24.07 -8.38 -10.66
CA ARG A 61 -24.64 -9.56 -9.99
C ARG A 61 -24.47 -9.50 -8.48
N VAL A 62 -23.28 -9.11 -7.99
CA VAL A 62 -23.02 -8.96 -6.56
C VAL A 62 -23.88 -7.86 -5.93
N LYS A 63 -24.08 -6.73 -6.64
CA LYS A 63 -24.98 -5.66 -6.18
C LYS A 63 -26.42 -6.15 -6.05
N LEU A 64 -26.92 -6.93 -7.01
CA LEU A 64 -28.27 -7.50 -6.94
C LEU A 64 -28.44 -8.43 -5.74
N ILE A 65 -27.49 -9.35 -5.53
CA ILE A 65 -27.51 -10.28 -4.39
C ILE A 65 -27.47 -9.51 -3.05
N ALA A 66 -26.65 -8.46 -2.96
CA ALA A 66 -26.56 -7.65 -1.75
C ALA A 66 -27.88 -6.90 -1.44
N GLU A 67 -28.55 -6.42 -2.48
CA GLU A 67 -29.85 -5.75 -2.34
C GLU A 67 -30.96 -6.72 -1.95
N GLU A 68 -30.96 -7.94 -2.51
CA GLU A 68 -31.87 -9.02 -2.10
C GLU A 68 -31.66 -9.40 -0.63
N PHE A 69 -30.41 -9.60 -0.21
CA PHE A 69 -30.06 -9.86 1.18
C PHE A 69 -30.49 -8.73 2.11
N ARG A 70 -30.34 -7.47 1.68
CA ARG A 70 -30.80 -6.29 2.44
C ARG A 70 -32.31 -6.33 2.65
N LYS A 71 -33.08 -6.60 1.60
CA LYS A 71 -34.54 -6.71 1.66
C LYS A 71 -34.99 -7.86 2.56
N GLU A 72 -34.36 -9.02 2.45
CA GLU A 72 -34.66 -10.19 3.30
C GLU A 72 -34.37 -9.88 4.77
N ASN A 73 -33.24 -9.24 5.06
CA ASN A 73 -32.89 -8.85 6.42
C ASN A 73 -33.84 -7.81 7.00
N GLU A 74 -34.25 -6.83 6.19
CA GLU A 74 -35.25 -5.83 6.57
C GLU A 74 -36.59 -6.50 6.90
N GLN A 75 -37.06 -7.42 6.04
CA GLN A 75 -38.29 -8.18 6.28
C GLN A 75 -38.22 -9.01 7.56
N LYS A 76 -37.14 -9.77 7.79
CA LYS A 76 -36.94 -10.54 9.02
C LYS A 76 -36.91 -9.65 10.26
N SER A 77 -36.29 -8.47 10.17
CA SER A 77 -36.24 -7.53 11.29
C SER A 77 -37.62 -6.99 11.65
N LEU A 78 -38.46 -6.70 10.64
CA LEU A 78 -39.83 -6.25 10.83
C LEU A 78 -40.70 -7.36 11.45
N GLU A 79 -40.52 -8.60 11.02
CA GLU A 79 -41.21 -9.76 11.59
C GLU A 79 -40.87 -9.95 13.07
N VAL A 80 -39.59 -9.89 13.43
CA VAL A 80 -39.14 -9.95 14.84
C VAL A 80 -39.76 -8.82 15.66
N ILE A 81 -39.81 -7.59 15.12
CA ILE A 81 -40.44 -6.44 15.80
C ILE A 81 -41.94 -6.69 15.98
N ALA A 82 -42.63 -7.22 14.98
CA ALA A 82 -44.06 -7.52 15.05
C ALA A 82 -44.36 -8.58 16.12
N ILE A 83 -43.59 -9.68 16.15
CA ILE A 83 -43.70 -10.73 17.16
C ILE A 83 -43.43 -10.16 18.56
N SER A 84 -42.37 -9.37 18.72
CA SER A 84 -42.03 -8.75 20.01
C SER A 84 -43.12 -7.81 20.52
N LYS A 85 -43.72 -7.01 19.62
CA LYS A 85 -44.86 -6.15 19.95
C LYS A 85 -46.07 -6.98 20.38
N GLY A 86 -46.41 -8.03 19.64
CA GLY A 86 -47.51 -8.94 19.98
C GLY A 86 -47.32 -9.63 21.34
N ALA A 87 -46.10 -10.12 21.61
CA ALA A 87 -45.76 -10.72 22.90
C ALA A 87 -45.88 -9.69 24.04
N ARG A 88 -45.46 -8.44 23.83
CA ARG A 88 -45.57 -7.37 24.83
C ARG A 88 -47.03 -7.01 25.13
N THR A 89 -47.90 -6.97 24.13
CA THR A 89 -49.34 -6.72 24.35
C THR A 89 -50.00 -7.86 25.14
N GLU A 90 -49.63 -9.10 24.84
CA GLU A 90 -50.17 -10.26 25.56
C GLU A 90 -49.66 -10.32 27.01
N LEU A 91 -48.37 -10.05 27.24
CA LEU A 91 -47.82 -9.90 28.59
C LEU A 91 -48.53 -8.80 29.39
N PHE A 92 -48.85 -7.66 28.75
CA PHE A 92 -49.61 -6.60 29.39
C PHE A 92 -51.02 -7.08 29.78
N ARG A 93 -51.70 -7.81 28.89
CA ARG A 93 -53.01 -8.42 29.16
C ARG A 93 -52.93 -9.35 30.38
N LEU A 94 -52.02 -10.32 30.36
CA LEU A 94 -51.81 -11.26 31.45
C LEU A 94 -51.47 -10.56 32.78
N LYS A 95 -50.63 -9.52 32.74
CA LYS A 95 -50.30 -8.73 33.93
C LYS A 95 -51.53 -8.05 34.54
N THR A 96 -52.40 -7.47 33.71
CA THR A 96 -53.62 -6.84 34.20
C THR A 96 -54.59 -7.86 34.82
N GLU A 97 -54.64 -9.07 34.26
CA GLU A 97 -55.44 -10.18 34.78
C GLU A 97 -54.89 -10.70 36.12
N ALA A 98 -53.56 -10.82 36.23
CA ALA A 98 -52.89 -11.20 37.48
C ALA A 98 -53.15 -10.19 38.61
N GLU A 99 -53.09 -8.88 38.34
CA GLU A 99 -53.42 -7.86 39.35
C GLU A 99 -54.90 -7.91 39.77
N LYS A 100 -55.82 -8.22 38.85
CA LYS A 100 -57.24 -8.44 39.20
C LYS A 100 -57.40 -9.64 40.13
N LEU A 101 -56.75 -10.77 39.83
CA LEU A 101 -56.77 -11.95 40.68
C LEU A 101 -56.14 -11.67 42.05
N ARG A 102 -55.04 -10.91 42.09
CA ARG A 102 -54.42 -10.46 43.33
C ARG A 102 -55.36 -9.62 44.18
N GLY A 103 -56.14 -8.73 43.57
CA GLY A 103 -57.19 -7.97 44.26
C GLY A 103 -58.26 -8.87 44.88
N LYS A 104 -58.72 -9.90 44.16
CA LYS A 104 -59.67 -10.89 44.69
C LYS A 104 -59.09 -11.69 45.86
N ILE A 105 -57.81 -12.07 45.80
CA ILE A 105 -57.14 -12.77 46.90
C ILE A 105 -57.08 -11.88 48.15
N LEU A 106 -56.75 -10.60 47.99
CA LEU A 106 -56.72 -9.64 49.12
C LEU A 106 -58.11 -9.48 49.76
N ASP A 107 -59.16 -9.40 48.95
CA ASP A 107 -60.54 -9.34 49.44
C ASP A 107 -60.92 -10.58 50.25
N VAL A 108 -60.68 -11.78 49.71
CA VAL A 108 -60.93 -13.05 50.42
C VAL A 108 -60.09 -13.12 51.71
N ASN A 109 -58.84 -12.70 51.69
CA ASN A 109 -57.99 -12.70 52.88
C ASN A 109 -58.52 -11.75 53.96
N SER A 110 -59.05 -10.59 53.57
CA SER A 110 -59.74 -9.68 54.50
C SER A 110 -60.99 -10.33 55.11
N GLN A 111 -61.78 -11.05 54.30
CA GLN A 111 -62.95 -11.77 54.80
C GLN A 111 -62.56 -12.90 55.77
N ILE A 112 -61.48 -13.63 55.48
CA ILE A 112 -60.95 -14.66 56.38
C ILE A 112 -60.56 -14.04 57.72
N GLN A 113 -59.79 -12.94 57.71
CA GLN A 113 -59.40 -12.25 58.93
C GLN A 113 -60.63 -11.84 59.77
N MET A 114 -61.66 -11.26 59.13
CA MET A 114 -62.90 -10.92 59.84
C MET A 114 -63.58 -12.14 60.47
N LYS A 115 -63.54 -13.30 59.81
CA LYS A 115 -64.10 -14.55 60.36
C LYS A 115 -63.23 -15.12 61.48
N GLU A 116 -61.91 -15.00 61.38
CA GLU A 116 -60.97 -15.39 62.44
C GLU A 116 -61.15 -14.55 63.71
N ASP A 117 -61.27 -13.22 63.56
CA ASP A 117 -61.52 -12.30 64.67
C ASP A 117 -62.84 -12.67 65.40
N MET A 118 -63.90 -12.95 64.63
CA MET A 118 -65.18 -13.39 65.17
C MET A 118 -65.08 -14.74 65.90
N VAL A 119 -64.32 -15.70 65.37
CA VAL A 119 -64.08 -16.99 66.04
C VAL A 119 -63.32 -16.81 67.35
N ASN A 120 -62.36 -15.88 67.41
CA ASN A 120 -61.62 -15.60 68.63
C ASN A 120 -62.50 -14.97 69.71
N GLU A 121 -63.45 -14.10 69.32
CA GLU A 121 -64.45 -13.55 70.24
C GLU A 121 -65.32 -14.66 70.86
N TYR A 122 -65.83 -15.58 70.04
CA TYR A 122 -66.60 -16.73 70.54
C TYR A 122 -65.79 -17.68 71.43
N LYS A 123 -64.50 -17.87 71.15
CA LYS A 123 -63.60 -18.62 72.03
C LYS A 123 -63.48 -17.93 73.39
N GLY A 124 -63.29 -16.60 73.41
CA GLY A 124 -63.27 -15.84 74.65
C GLY A 124 -64.56 -15.98 75.47
N TYR A 125 -65.73 -15.94 74.81
CA TYR A 125 -67.00 -16.21 75.51
C TYR A 125 -67.09 -17.63 76.06
N LYS A 126 -66.63 -18.64 75.31
CA LYS A 126 -66.58 -20.02 75.79
C LYS A 126 -65.68 -20.15 77.03
N ASP A 127 -64.51 -19.53 77.00
CA ASP A 127 -63.56 -19.59 78.12
C ASP A 127 -64.15 -18.92 79.36
N LEU A 128 -64.78 -17.74 79.21
CA LEU A 128 -65.53 -17.08 80.30
C LEU A 128 -66.65 -17.97 80.86
N LEU A 129 -67.37 -18.70 80.00
CA LEU A 129 -68.43 -19.60 80.44
C LEU A 129 -67.87 -20.76 81.26
N ILE A 130 -66.72 -21.31 80.86
CA ILE A 130 -66.02 -22.38 81.59
C ILE A 130 -65.56 -21.87 82.96
N ASP A 131 -65.02 -20.65 83.02
CA ASP A 131 -64.60 -20.02 84.28
C ASP A 131 -65.80 -19.81 85.22
N LEU A 132 -66.94 -19.34 84.69
CA LEU A 132 -68.17 -19.17 85.46
C LEU A 132 -68.75 -20.51 85.96
N MET A 133 -68.74 -21.56 85.12
CA MET A 133 -69.18 -22.90 85.53
C MET A 133 -68.26 -23.51 86.60
N SER A 134 -66.95 -23.26 86.51
CA SER A 134 -65.98 -23.71 87.52
C SER A 134 -66.17 -22.96 88.84
N LEU A 135 -66.48 -21.67 88.78
CA LEU A 135 -66.80 -20.83 89.95
C LEU A 135 -68.13 -21.23 90.59
N GLU A 136 -69.14 -21.60 89.80
CA GLU A 136 -70.43 -22.12 90.29
C GLU A 136 -70.26 -23.48 90.98
N GLN A 137 -69.36 -24.35 90.48
CA GLN A 137 -68.98 -25.59 91.17
C GLN A 137 -68.24 -25.37 92.50
N GLU A 138 -67.39 -24.34 92.61
CA GLU A 138 -66.74 -23.96 93.87
C GLU A 138 -67.73 -23.39 94.90
N ILE A 139 -68.71 -22.59 94.45
CA ILE A 139 -69.76 -22.03 95.33
C ILE A 139 -70.73 -23.12 95.82
N GLU A 140 -71.06 -24.12 94.98
CA GLU A 140 -71.89 -25.26 95.39
C GLU A 140 -71.14 -26.21 96.37
N GLN A 141 -69.80 -26.27 96.30
CA GLN A 141 -68.96 -27.03 97.25
C GLN A 141 -68.78 -26.34 98.61
N GLU A 142 -69.02 -25.03 98.73
CA GLU A 142 -68.99 -24.31 100.02
C GLU A 142 -70.27 -24.47 100.87
N SER A 143 -71.29 -25.20 100.39
CA SER A 143 -72.53 -25.47 101.15
C SER A 143 -72.65 -26.88 101.77
N GLN A 144 -71.66 -27.77 101.62
CA GLN A 144 -71.65 -29.03 102.39
C GLN A 144 -70.25 -29.35 102.94
N THR A 145 -70.16 -29.19 104.25
CA THR A 145 -69.03 -29.46 105.13
C THR A 145 -68.91 -30.96 105.46
N VAL A 146 -67.67 -31.46 105.59
CA VAL A 146 -67.21 -32.37 106.69
C VAL A 146 -67.71 -33.85 106.57
N THR A 147 -66.93 -34.95 106.55
CA THR A 147 -65.85 -35.40 107.44
C THR A 147 -65.27 -36.76 106.96
N LEU A 148 -63.93 -36.83 106.90
CA LEU A 148 -62.98 -37.81 107.48
C LEU A 148 -63.27 -39.33 107.69
N SER A 149 -62.17 -40.08 107.44
CA SER A 149 -61.65 -41.28 108.16
C SER A 149 -62.07 -42.66 107.62
N SER A 150 -61.30 -43.76 107.67
CA SER A 150 -59.91 -44.08 108.01
C SER A 150 -59.74 -45.62 107.88
N ALA A 151 -58.61 -46.06 107.32
CA ALA A 151 -57.84 -47.30 107.57
C ALA A 151 -58.41 -48.75 107.36
N GLN A 152 -57.73 -49.45 106.43
CA GLN A 152 -56.98 -50.73 106.53
C GLN A 152 -57.61 -52.15 106.44
N ASN A 153 -56.91 -52.94 105.59
CA ASN A 153 -56.51 -54.36 105.67
C ASN A 153 -57.36 -55.49 105.03
N ASP A 154 -56.83 -55.95 103.88
CA ASP A 154 -56.27 -57.29 103.61
C ASP A 154 -57.13 -58.57 103.40
N THR A 155 -57.04 -59.07 102.15
CA THR A 155 -56.60 -60.44 101.73
C THR A 155 -57.62 -61.53 101.31
N LEU A 156 -57.47 -61.99 100.04
CA LEU A 156 -57.86 -63.26 99.34
C LEU A 156 -59.39 -63.59 99.18
N VAL A 157 -59.95 -64.18 98.10
CA VAL A 157 -59.53 -64.64 96.75
C VAL A 157 -60.77 -65.16 95.96
N THR A 158 -60.69 -65.22 94.60
CA THR A 158 -61.54 -65.95 93.59
C THR A 158 -63.01 -65.51 93.42
N ASN A 159 -63.63 -65.36 92.23
CA ASN A 159 -63.29 -65.63 90.82
C ASN A 159 -64.26 -64.87 89.88
N SER A 160 -63.74 -64.47 88.71
CA SER A 160 -64.38 -64.46 87.37
C SER A 160 -65.65 -63.62 87.12
N ASP A 161 -65.52 -62.52 86.38
CA ASP A 161 -66.21 -62.42 85.07
C ASP A 161 -65.54 -61.41 84.13
N SER A 162 -65.65 -61.71 82.85
CA SER A 162 -64.78 -61.30 81.74
C SER A 162 -65.40 -60.17 80.92
N SER A 163 -64.84 -58.95 80.92
CA SER A 163 -65.20 -57.95 79.87
C SER A 163 -64.15 -56.90 79.48
N ASP A 164 -62.89 -57.01 79.92
CA ASP A 164 -61.86 -55.99 79.63
C ASP A 164 -61.08 -56.18 78.31
N TYR A 165 -61.44 -57.18 77.49
CA TYR A 165 -60.68 -57.52 76.28
C TYR A 165 -61.15 -56.85 74.98
N GLN A 166 -62.29 -56.15 74.96
CA GLN A 166 -62.81 -55.48 73.75
C GLN A 166 -62.36 -54.02 73.57
N LYS A 167 -62.00 -53.32 74.65
CA LYS A 167 -61.56 -51.91 74.59
C LYS A 167 -60.10 -51.74 74.13
N ALA A 168 -59.30 -52.79 74.22
CA ALA A 168 -57.93 -52.81 73.74
C ALA A 168 -57.85 -53.00 72.21
N GLU A 169 -58.77 -53.75 71.59
CA GLU A 169 -58.73 -54.07 70.15
C GLU A 169 -59.09 -52.88 69.23
N GLU A 170 -59.93 -51.94 69.69
CA GLU A 170 -60.17 -50.67 68.98
C GLU A 170 -58.96 -49.72 69.05
N TYR A 171 -58.23 -49.72 70.18
CA TYR A 171 -57.01 -48.92 70.36
C TYR A 171 -55.86 -49.42 69.46
N TYR A 172 -55.74 -50.73 69.27
CA TYR A 172 -54.78 -51.32 68.33
C TYR A 172 -55.17 -51.12 66.87
N SER A 173 -56.47 -51.08 66.55
CA SER A 173 -56.96 -50.79 65.20
C SER A 173 -56.67 -49.36 64.76
N ASP A 174 -56.83 -48.37 65.64
CA ASP A 174 -56.50 -46.97 65.32
C ASP A 174 -54.99 -46.69 65.29
N SER A 175 -54.21 -47.35 66.14
CA SER A 175 -52.74 -47.26 66.10
C SER A 175 -52.16 -47.81 64.79
N TRP A 176 -52.73 -48.91 64.26
CA TRP A 176 -52.32 -49.48 62.98
C TRP A 176 -52.71 -48.61 61.77
N LYS A 177 -53.90 -48.00 61.77
CA LYS A 177 -54.31 -47.03 60.74
C LYS A 177 -53.39 -45.82 60.70
N LEU A 178 -53.03 -45.26 61.86
CA LEU A 178 -52.10 -44.14 61.97
C LEU A 178 -50.71 -44.52 61.46
N LEU A 179 -50.22 -45.72 61.82
CA LEU A 179 -48.93 -46.23 61.33
C LEU A 179 -48.93 -46.37 59.80
N ASN A 180 -50.02 -46.83 59.20
CA ASN A 180 -50.13 -46.98 57.76
C ASN A 180 -50.16 -45.62 57.04
N VAL A 181 -50.88 -44.64 57.58
CA VAL A 181 -50.87 -43.24 57.11
C VAL A 181 -49.47 -42.63 57.23
N MET A 182 -48.81 -42.80 58.39
CA MET A 182 -47.45 -42.32 58.62
C MET A 182 -46.45 -42.97 57.67
N THR A 183 -46.61 -44.26 57.39
CA THR A 183 -45.78 -45.01 56.42
C THR A 183 -46.02 -44.52 54.99
N GLY A 184 -47.28 -44.25 54.63
CA GLY A 184 -47.65 -43.65 53.34
C GLY A 184 -47.06 -42.25 53.16
N LEU A 185 -47.18 -41.39 54.17
CA LEU A 185 -46.55 -40.06 54.20
C LEU A 185 -45.03 -40.14 54.12
N LYS A 186 -44.42 -41.10 54.81
CA LYS A 186 -42.96 -41.31 54.76
C LYS A 186 -42.50 -41.73 53.37
N LYS A 187 -43.23 -42.64 52.71
CA LYS A 187 -42.98 -43.04 51.32
C LYS A 187 -43.17 -41.87 50.34
N TYR A 188 -44.24 -41.10 50.50
CA TYR A 188 -44.50 -39.91 49.67
C TYR A 188 -43.40 -38.85 49.82
N ASN A 189 -43.01 -38.53 51.05
CA ASN A 189 -41.93 -37.58 51.32
C ASN A 189 -40.59 -38.07 50.77
N LEU A 190 -40.29 -39.37 50.88
CA LEU A 190 -39.09 -39.96 50.26
C LEU A 190 -39.11 -39.77 48.74
N SER A 191 -40.22 -40.11 48.10
CA SER A 191 -40.40 -39.95 46.65
C SER A 191 -40.30 -38.49 46.21
N LEU A 192 -40.79 -37.55 47.02
CA LEU A 192 -40.72 -36.12 46.73
C LEU A 192 -39.29 -35.59 46.80
N ILE A 193 -38.50 -36.01 47.81
CA ILE A 193 -37.08 -35.68 47.94
C ILE A 193 -36.31 -36.23 46.74
N GLU A 194 -36.58 -37.47 46.36
CA GLU A 194 -35.92 -38.13 45.24
C GLU A 194 -36.24 -37.45 43.90
N ASN A 195 -37.49 -37.03 43.69
CA ASN A 195 -37.87 -36.24 42.51
C ASN A 195 -37.19 -34.87 42.51
N LYS A 196 -37.15 -34.17 43.66
CA LYS A 196 -36.45 -32.89 43.76
C LYS A 196 -34.96 -33.02 43.46
N SER A 197 -34.31 -34.08 43.95
CA SER A 197 -32.89 -34.34 43.71
C SER A 197 -32.62 -34.60 42.22
N ARG A 198 -33.47 -35.38 41.54
CA ARG A 198 -33.36 -35.58 40.08
C ARG A 198 -33.58 -34.29 39.30
N GLU A 199 -34.57 -33.49 39.70
CA GLU A 199 -34.82 -32.20 39.07
C GLU A 199 -33.62 -31.26 39.25
N GLU A 200 -33.03 -31.20 40.43
CA GLU A 200 -31.83 -30.42 40.72
C GLU A 200 -30.62 -30.86 39.89
N GLU A 201 -30.40 -32.17 39.73
CA GLU A 201 -29.37 -32.70 38.81
C GLU A 201 -29.62 -32.26 37.36
N THR A 202 -30.86 -32.35 36.86
CA THR A 202 -31.17 -31.88 35.50
C THR A 202 -30.94 -30.39 35.32
N LEU A 203 -31.19 -29.58 36.35
CA LEU A 203 -30.91 -28.14 36.34
C LEU A 203 -29.41 -27.85 36.36
N ILE A 204 -28.61 -28.63 37.10
CA ILE A 204 -27.15 -28.51 37.10
C ILE A 204 -26.59 -28.78 35.69
N TYR A 205 -27.02 -29.86 35.04
CA TYR A 205 -26.61 -30.17 33.66
C TYR A 205 -27.03 -29.06 32.68
N GLN A 206 -28.27 -28.56 32.78
CA GLN A 206 -28.72 -27.43 31.96
C GLN A 206 -27.87 -26.18 32.19
N ARG A 207 -27.46 -25.92 33.44
CA ARG A 207 -26.63 -24.77 33.78
C ARG A 207 -25.23 -24.87 33.18
N GLU A 208 -24.59 -26.04 33.30
CA GLU A 208 -23.31 -26.31 32.65
C GLU A 208 -23.39 -26.15 31.12
N ASP A 209 -24.45 -26.65 30.49
CA ASP A 209 -24.68 -26.47 29.05
C ASP A 209 -24.84 -24.99 28.67
N THR A 210 -25.55 -24.21 29.48
CA THR A 210 -25.68 -22.75 29.26
C THR A 210 -24.35 -22.03 29.44
N ASP A 211 -23.51 -22.42 30.39
CA ASP A 211 -22.19 -21.83 30.61
C ASP A 211 -21.22 -22.16 29.48
N ILE A 212 -21.22 -23.42 29.00
CA ILE A 212 -20.45 -23.85 27.83
C ILE A 212 -20.89 -23.06 26.59
N MET A 213 -22.20 -22.90 26.39
CA MET A 213 -22.75 -22.13 25.27
C MET A 213 -22.35 -20.66 25.35
N SER A 214 -22.40 -20.06 26.55
CA SER A 214 -22.01 -18.68 26.82
C SER A 214 -20.52 -18.45 26.53
N GLN A 215 -19.64 -19.38 26.95
CA GLN A 215 -18.21 -19.33 26.62
C GLN A 215 -17.96 -19.45 25.11
N LYS A 216 -18.62 -20.39 24.43
CA LYS A 216 -18.51 -20.54 22.96
C LYS A 216 -18.96 -19.27 22.24
N PHE A 217 -20.04 -18.65 22.70
CA PHE A 217 -20.52 -17.38 22.15
C PHE A 217 -19.52 -16.24 22.37
N LYS A 218 -18.90 -16.16 23.56
CA LYS A 218 -17.86 -15.18 23.87
C LYS A 218 -16.66 -15.32 22.92
N LEU A 219 -16.15 -16.55 22.75
CA LEU A 219 -15.04 -16.85 21.84
C LEU A 219 -15.38 -16.53 20.39
N ALA A 220 -16.60 -16.86 19.94
CA ALA A 220 -17.06 -16.54 18.58
C ALA A 220 -17.13 -15.02 18.36
N LYS A 221 -17.66 -14.28 19.34
CA LYS A 221 -17.71 -12.81 19.32
C LYS A 221 -16.31 -12.19 19.25
N ASP A 222 -15.38 -12.67 20.07
CA ASP A 222 -14.01 -12.16 20.10
C ASP A 222 -13.27 -12.45 18.79
N LYS A 223 -13.48 -13.66 18.23
CA LYS A 223 -12.94 -14.03 16.91
C LYS A 223 -13.46 -13.11 15.81
N GLU A 224 -14.75 -12.80 15.81
CA GLU A 224 -15.34 -11.90 14.81
C GLU A 224 -14.85 -10.47 15.01
N MET A 225 -14.71 -10.01 16.27
CA MET A 225 -14.15 -8.70 16.58
C MET A 225 -12.72 -8.54 16.06
N MET A 226 -11.89 -9.58 16.17
CA MET A 226 -10.54 -9.59 15.59
C MET A 226 -10.57 -9.48 14.06
N ARG A 227 -11.46 -10.23 13.38
CA ARG A 227 -11.62 -10.12 11.91
C ARG A 227 -12.08 -8.73 11.48
N VAL A 228 -13.04 -8.15 12.20
CA VAL A 228 -13.52 -6.79 11.94
C VAL A 228 -12.39 -5.77 12.11
N ASN A 229 -11.56 -5.93 13.14
CA ASN A 229 -10.42 -5.02 13.37
C ASN A 229 -9.35 -5.16 12.26
N GLU A 230 -9.06 -6.38 11.80
CA GLU A 230 -8.19 -6.62 10.64
C GLU A 230 -8.73 -5.97 9.35
N VAL A 231 -10.03 -6.11 9.07
CA VAL A 231 -10.69 -5.48 7.92
C VAL A 231 -10.63 -3.96 8.05
N LYS A 232 -10.88 -3.41 9.24
CA LYS A 232 -10.81 -1.97 9.52
C LYS A 232 -9.42 -1.41 9.27
N ASN A 233 -8.37 -2.10 9.73
CA ASN A 233 -6.98 -1.70 9.50
C ASN A 233 -6.61 -1.78 8.00
N ARG A 234 -7.02 -2.84 7.30
CA ARG A 234 -6.83 -2.93 5.85
C ARG A 234 -7.53 -1.80 5.10
N ALA A 235 -8.76 -1.47 5.47
CA ALA A 235 -9.50 -0.36 4.86
C ALA A 235 -8.82 1.00 5.11
N LYS A 236 -8.25 1.22 6.31
CA LYS A 236 -7.49 2.43 6.62
C LYS A 236 -6.26 2.56 5.72
N ASN A 237 -5.44 1.51 5.61
CA ASN A 237 -4.24 1.53 4.77
C ASN A 237 -4.60 1.76 3.28
N VAL A 238 -5.66 1.13 2.76
CA VAL A 238 -6.10 1.34 1.37
C VAL A 238 -6.52 2.79 1.14
N ARG A 239 -7.21 3.43 2.09
CA ARG A 239 -7.58 4.85 1.98
C ARG A 239 -6.35 5.75 1.93
N GLU A 240 -5.35 5.51 2.79
CA GLU A 240 -4.09 6.27 2.80
C GLU A 240 -3.37 6.15 1.45
N VAL A 241 -3.20 4.92 0.93
CA VAL A 241 -2.60 4.67 -0.39
C VAL A 241 -3.40 5.34 -1.52
N THR A 242 -4.73 5.34 -1.44
CA THR A 242 -5.60 5.98 -2.44
C THR A 242 -5.40 7.49 -2.46
N VAL A 243 -5.27 8.13 -1.28
CA VAL A 243 -4.99 9.56 -1.18
C VAL A 243 -3.63 9.89 -1.77
N ASP A 244 -2.60 9.09 -1.49
CA ASP A 244 -1.25 9.30 -2.04
C ASP A 244 -1.20 9.11 -3.56
N LEU A 245 -1.88 8.08 -4.08
CA LEU A 245 -2.02 7.87 -5.52
C LEU A 245 -2.76 9.04 -6.18
N LYS A 246 -3.82 9.55 -5.56
CA LYS A 246 -4.57 10.71 -6.06
C LYS A 246 -3.68 11.94 -6.17
N LYS A 247 -2.91 12.26 -5.12
CA LYS A 247 -1.91 13.34 -5.16
C LYS A 247 -0.88 13.14 -6.28
N LYS A 248 -0.39 11.92 -6.46
CA LYS A 248 0.59 11.61 -7.51
C LYS A 248 -0.01 11.78 -8.91
N ILE A 249 -1.25 11.37 -9.13
CA ILE A 249 -1.98 11.58 -10.39
C ILE A 249 -2.14 13.07 -10.67
N GLU A 250 -2.63 13.84 -9.69
CA GLU A 250 -2.78 15.30 -9.79
C GLU A 250 -1.44 15.97 -10.14
N MET A 251 -0.34 15.57 -9.50
CA MET A 251 0.99 16.08 -9.83
C MET A 251 1.41 15.75 -11.27
N HIS A 252 1.19 14.52 -11.75
CA HIS A 252 1.54 14.15 -13.12
C HIS A 252 0.68 14.86 -14.17
N GLU A 253 -0.60 15.09 -13.88
CA GLU A 253 -1.51 15.84 -14.76
C GLU A 253 -1.06 17.30 -14.90
N HIS A 254 -0.69 17.94 -13.78
CA HIS A 254 -0.15 19.30 -13.81
C HIS A 254 1.19 19.39 -14.54
N ILE A 255 2.13 18.46 -14.30
CA ILE A 255 3.44 18.47 -14.98
C ILE A 255 3.27 18.36 -16.49
N LYS A 256 2.44 17.42 -16.96
CA LYS A 256 2.21 17.21 -18.39
C LYS A 256 1.65 18.46 -19.07
N ASN A 257 0.65 19.09 -18.47
CA ASN A 257 0.05 20.31 -19.01
C ASN A 257 1.06 21.47 -19.04
N THR A 258 1.90 21.61 -18.00
CA THR A 258 2.92 22.67 -17.97
C THR A 258 4.00 22.52 -19.04
N GLU A 259 4.46 21.30 -19.32
CA GLU A 259 5.47 21.06 -20.36
C GLU A 259 4.93 21.36 -21.77
N GLU A 260 3.68 20.94 -22.04
CA GLU A 260 2.99 21.22 -23.30
C GLU A 260 2.76 22.72 -23.49
N ASP A 261 2.35 23.45 -22.44
CA ASP A 261 2.15 24.90 -22.49
C ASP A 261 3.45 25.68 -22.70
N ILE A 262 4.55 25.28 -22.04
CA ILE A 262 5.87 25.90 -22.23
C ILE A 262 6.37 25.69 -23.67
N LEU A 263 6.18 24.50 -24.22
CA LEU A 263 6.55 24.21 -25.60
C LEU A 263 5.75 25.07 -26.59
N LEU A 264 4.43 25.17 -26.40
CA LEU A 264 3.56 26.00 -27.24
C LEU A 264 3.95 27.49 -27.19
N GLN A 265 4.25 28.01 -26.00
CA GLN A 265 4.73 29.39 -25.83
C GLN A 265 6.09 29.63 -26.50
N SER A 266 7.02 28.66 -26.41
CA SER A 266 8.32 28.76 -27.08
C SER A 266 8.19 28.76 -28.60
N LEU A 267 7.28 27.93 -29.14
CA LEU A 267 6.99 27.87 -30.56
C LEU A 267 6.34 29.16 -31.05
N GLU A 268 5.36 29.67 -30.32
CA GLU A 268 4.72 30.95 -30.62
C GLU A 268 5.74 32.10 -30.63
N LYS A 269 6.67 32.12 -29.68
CA LYS A 269 7.76 33.10 -29.64
C LYS A 269 8.66 32.99 -30.88
N MET A 270 9.10 31.79 -31.25
CA MET A 270 9.92 31.59 -32.46
C MET A 270 9.19 32.01 -33.74
N VAL A 271 7.90 31.66 -33.87
CA VAL A 271 7.07 32.07 -35.01
C VAL A 271 6.91 33.60 -35.05
N CYS A 272 6.81 34.26 -33.89
CA CYS A 272 6.78 35.72 -33.82
C CYS A 272 8.11 36.35 -34.25
N GLU A 273 9.24 35.80 -33.79
CA GLU A 273 10.58 36.27 -34.18
C GLU A 273 10.79 36.16 -35.69
N LEU A 274 10.49 34.99 -36.28
CA LEU A 274 10.61 34.76 -37.73
C LEU A 274 9.72 35.69 -38.56
N TYR A 275 8.49 35.94 -38.10
CA TYR A 275 7.58 36.86 -38.76
C TYR A 275 8.08 38.32 -38.68
N GLN A 276 8.63 38.72 -37.52
CA GLN A 276 9.17 40.07 -37.33
C GLN A 276 10.43 40.35 -38.16
N THR A 277 11.31 39.35 -38.31
CA THR A 277 12.56 39.50 -39.07
C THR A 277 12.36 39.46 -40.59
N HIS A 278 11.42 38.65 -41.08
CA HIS A 278 11.30 38.37 -42.52
C HIS A 278 10.09 38.97 -43.21
N VAL A 279 8.99 39.24 -42.51
CA VAL A 279 7.73 39.68 -43.15
C VAL A 279 7.32 41.09 -42.72
N ASN A 280 7.28 41.38 -41.42
CA ASN A 280 6.78 42.67 -40.92
C ASN A 280 7.43 43.06 -39.58
N SER A 281 8.22 44.13 -39.54
CA SER A 281 8.87 44.62 -38.32
C SER A 281 7.92 45.22 -37.27
N ARG A 282 6.62 45.37 -37.57
CA ARG A 282 5.62 45.86 -36.61
C ARG A 282 4.90 44.69 -35.93
N PRO A 283 4.82 44.66 -34.59
CA PRO A 283 4.13 43.58 -33.88
C PRO A 283 2.63 43.69 -34.16
N THR A 284 2.14 42.84 -35.05
CA THR A 284 0.71 42.77 -35.37
C THR A 284 0.09 41.63 -34.56
N ALA A 285 -1.08 41.85 -33.96
CA ALA A 285 -1.83 40.85 -33.17
C ALA A 285 -2.50 39.82 -34.08
N ILE A 286 -1.71 39.16 -34.93
CA ILE A 286 -2.15 38.13 -35.85
C ILE A 286 -1.83 36.77 -35.22
N ASN A 287 -2.78 35.84 -35.33
CA ASN A 287 -2.62 34.45 -34.88
C ASN A 287 -1.34 33.80 -35.44
N SER A 288 -0.68 32.96 -34.64
CA SER A 288 0.60 32.29 -34.96
C SER A 288 0.55 31.51 -36.28
N LEU A 289 -0.58 30.86 -36.58
CA LEU A 289 -0.76 30.15 -37.86
C LEU A 289 -0.74 31.10 -39.08
N LYS A 290 -1.37 32.28 -38.94
CA LYS A 290 -1.39 33.29 -40.01
C LYS A 290 -0.03 33.95 -40.17
N LYS A 291 0.72 34.16 -39.08
CA LYS A 291 2.13 34.60 -39.12
C LYS A 291 2.99 33.59 -39.90
N LEU A 292 2.83 32.30 -39.62
CA LEU A 292 3.54 31.22 -40.31
C LEU A 292 3.21 31.18 -41.82
N SER A 293 1.93 31.26 -42.17
CA SER A 293 1.49 31.30 -43.58
C SER A 293 2.08 32.52 -44.33
N ALA A 294 2.20 33.67 -43.68
CA ALA A 294 2.82 34.84 -44.28
C ALA A 294 4.35 34.66 -44.49
N VAL A 295 5.04 34.00 -43.56
CA VAL A 295 6.47 33.63 -43.72
C VAL A 295 6.65 32.65 -44.88
N GLU A 296 5.79 31.64 -44.99
CA GLU A 296 5.80 30.68 -46.10
C GLU A 296 5.62 31.38 -47.45
N HIS A 297 4.67 32.31 -47.56
CA HIS A 297 4.46 33.09 -48.77
C HIS A 297 5.68 33.95 -49.13
N HIS A 298 6.36 34.54 -48.14
CA HIS A 298 7.59 35.30 -48.37
C HIS A 298 8.74 34.41 -48.86
N LEU A 299 8.92 33.23 -48.26
CA LEU A 299 9.90 32.24 -48.69
C LEU A 299 9.65 31.78 -50.13
N MET A 300 8.40 31.52 -50.49
CA MET A 300 8.04 31.16 -51.87
C MET A 300 8.36 32.28 -52.87
N SER A 301 8.16 33.55 -52.51
CA SER A 301 8.56 34.70 -53.34
C SER A 301 10.07 34.73 -53.55
N LEU A 302 10.85 34.62 -52.48
CA LEU A 302 12.32 34.63 -52.54
C LEU A 302 12.87 33.47 -53.37
N LEU A 303 12.31 32.26 -53.23
CA LEU A 303 12.72 31.11 -54.03
C LEU A 303 12.44 31.34 -55.52
N ARG A 304 11.27 31.90 -55.85
CA ARG A 304 10.94 32.26 -57.23
C ARG A 304 11.86 33.34 -57.80
N GLU A 305 12.29 34.29 -56.97
CA GLU A 305 13.28 35.31 -57.35
C GLU A 305 14.67 34.69 -57.59
N ILE A 306 15.08 33.73 -56.76
CA ILE A 306 16.35 33.00 -56.94
C ILE A 306 16.33 32.17 -58.23
N ASP A 307 15.23 31.46 -58.50
CA ASP A 307 15.08 30.67 -59.72
C ASP A 307 15.03 31.54 -61.00
N ALA A 308 14.64 32.81 -60.87
CA ALA A 308 14.64 33.79 -61.96
C ALA A 308 16.02 34.42 -62.23
N ILE A 309 17.05 34.15 -61.42
CA ILE A 309 18.41 34.64 -61.66
C ILE A 309 19.07 33.80 -62.77
N ASP A 310 19.28 34.42 -63.93
CA ASP A 310 19.98 33.79 -65.05
C ASP A 310 21.39 33.32 -64.66
N GLY A 311 21.68 32.04 -64.94
CA GLY A 311 22.95 31.40 -64.58
C GLY A 311 24.18 32.09 -65.18
N GLU A 312 24.04 32.80 -66.29
CA GLU A 312 25.13 33.57 -66.90
C GLU A 312 25.51 34.80 -66.06
N ARG A 313 24.53 35.47 -65.44
CA ARG A 313 24.75 36.63 -64.56
C ARG A 313 25.42 36.20 -63.25
N LEU A 314 25.01 35.05 -62.70
CA LEU A 314 25.60 34.50 -61.48
C LEU A 314 27.08 34.11 -61.68
N GLU A 315 27.41 33.51 -62.83
CA GLU A 315 28.78 33.10 -63.14
C GLU A 315 29.71 34.31 -63.35
N LYS A 316 29.22 35.41 -63.94
CA LYS A 316 29.98 36.69 -64.03
C LYS A 316 30.29 37.25 -62.65
N LEU A 317 29.30 37.30 -61.75
CA LEU A 317 29.47 37.78 -60.37
C LEU A 317 30.43 36.91 -59.55
N ARG A 318 30.40 35.57 -59.70
CA ARG A 318 31.37 34.67 -59.05
C ARG A 318 32.79 34.94 -59.50
N LYS A 319 33.01 35.16 -60.80
CA LYS A 319 34.34 35.50 -61.35
C LYS A 319 34.84 36.83 -60.81
N GLU A 320 33.99 37.85 -60.75
CA GLU A 320 34.34 39.15 -60.15
C GLU A 320 34.66 39.03 -58.66
N GLN A 321 33.85 38.32 -57.87
CA GLN A 321 34.12 38.09 -56.46
C GLN A 321 35.44 37.33 -56.24
N TRP A 322 35.72 36.33 -57.07
CA TRP A 322 36.99 35.60 -57.03
C TRP A 322 38.17 36.51 -57.39
N ASN A 323 38.01 37.37 -58.42
CA ASN A 323 39.02 38.36 -58.79
C ASN A 323 39.29 39.37 -57.66
N ILE A 324 38.25 39.85 -56.97
CA ILE A 324 38.39 40.76 -55.81
C ILE A 324 39.13 40.06 -54.67
N LYS A 325 38.74 38.82 -54.31
CA LYS A 325 39.45 38.05 -53.27
C LYS A 325 40.92 37.85 -53.62
N LYS A 326 41.20 37.48 -54.87
CA LYS A 326 42.57 37.31 -55.38
C LYS A 326 43.36 38.62 -55.30
N TYR A 327 42.76 39.73 -55.70
CA TYR A 327 43.37 41.06 -55.64
C TYR A 327 43.68 41.49 -54.20
N LEU A 328 42.74 41.29 -53.25
CA LEU A 328 42.95 41.58 -51.84
C LEU A 328 44.08 40.73 -51.24
N TRP A 329 44.12 39.43 -51.56
CA TRP A 329 45.20 38.55 -51.12
C TRP A 329 46.57 38.97 -51.69
N GLN A 330 46.61 39.41 -52.95
CA GLN A 330 47.83 39.95 -53.57
C GLN A 330 48.29 41.23 -52.87
N GLN A 331 47.39 42.18 -52.60
CA GLN A 331 47.69 43.42 -51.87
C GLN A 331 48.25 43.13 -50.47
N GLU A 332 47.63 42.21 -49.73
CA GLU A 332 48.08 41.84 -48.38
C GLU A 332 49.45 41.15 -48.37
N ASN A 333 49.74 40.30 -49.37
CA ASN A 333 51.07 39.72 -49.54
C ASN A 333 52.14 40.77 -49.81
N VAL A 334 51.87 41.73 -50.70
CA VAL A 334 52.80 42.83 -50.99
C VAL A 334 53.07 43.66 -49.74
N LYS A 335 52.02 43.98 -48.96
CA LYS A 335 52.15 44.68 -47.68
C LYS A 335 53.02 43.91 -46.68
N ARG A 336 52.77 42.59 -46.50
CA ARG A 336 53.57 41.73 -45.62
C ARG A 336 55.04 41.70 -46.03
N GLU A 337 55.35 41.62 -47.33
CA GLU A 337 56.74 41.62 -47.80
C GLU A 337 57.43 42.98 -47.58
N TRP A 338 56.70 44.08 -47.76
CA TRP A 338 57.19 45.42 -47.47
C TRP A 338 57.48 45.61 -45.97
N GLU A 339 56.58 45.17 -45.09
CA GLU A 339 56.78 45.18 -43.63
C GLU A 339 57.98 44.33 -43.21
N LYS A 340 58.15 43.12 -43.76
CA LYS A 340 59.35 42.29 -43.52
C LYS A 340 60.63 42.98 -43.99
N LYS A 341 60.61 43.74 -45.09
CA LYS A 341 61.78 44.48 -45.58
C LYS A 341 62.10 45.67 -44.67
N GLN A 342 61.08 46.43 -44.25
CA GLN A 342 61.21 47.51 -43.27
C GLN A 342 61.75 47.00 -41.93
N GLU A 343 61.22 45.90 -41.41
CA GLU A 343 61.65 45.31 -40.15
C GLU A 343 63.10 44.80 -40.21
N ARG A 344 63.52 44.22 -41.35
CA ARG A 344 64.91 43.85 -41.60
C ARG A 344 65.84 45.06 -41.57
N LEU A 345 65.42 46.16 -42.20
CA LEU A 345 66.17 47.42 -42.21
C LEU A 345 66.23 48.03 -40.80
N ARG A 346 65.11 48.09 -40.08
CA ARG A 346 65.00 48.54 -38.69
C ARG A 346 65.94 47.77 -37.77
N LYS A 347 65.90 46.43 -37.80
CA LYS A 347 66.82 45.57 -37.03
C LYS A 347 68.29 45.72 -37.44
N CYS A 348 68.58 46.10 -38.69
CA CYS A 348 69.94 46.40 -39.11
C CYS A 348 70.42 47.72 -38.50
N MET A 349 69.59 48.77 -38.56
CA MET A 349 69.87 50.06 -37.95
C MET A 349 70.00 49.96 -36.43
N GLU A 350 69.11 49.23 -35.75
CA GLU A 350 69.22 48.97 -34.30
C GLU A 350 70.49 48.21 -33.94
N ARG A 351 70.97 47.28 -34.79
CA ARG A 351 72.25 46.60 -34.58
C ARG A 351 73.46 47.51 -34.81
N ALA A 352 73.36 48.46 -35.74
CA ALA A 352 74.43 49.40 -36.07
C ALA A 352 74.56 50.53 -35.04
N PHE A 353 73.43 51.04 -34.52
CA PHE A 353 73.37 52.16 -33.58
C PHE A 353 73.12 51.74 -32.12
N GLY A 354 72.76 50.48 -31.87
CA GLY A 354 72.57 49.97 -30.52
C GLY A 354 73.90 49.84 -29.77
N GLU A 355 73.88 50.13 -28.48
CA GLU A 355 75.04 49.99 -27.61
C GLU A 355 75.59 48.56 -27.69
N ARG A 356 76.90 48.45 -27.93
CA ARG A 356 77.61 47.18 -28.01
C ARG A 356 77.44 46.48 -26.66
N LYS A 357 76.60 45.44 -26.58
CA LYS A 357 76.47 44.64 -25.35
C LYS A 357 77.86 44.15 -24.94
N VAL A 358 78.37 44.65 -23.82
CA VAL A 358 79.65 44.19 -23.26
C VAL A 358 79.46 42.74 -22.87
N ILE A 359 79.96 41.82 -23.69
CA ILE A 359 80.08 40.42 -23.33
C ILE A 359 81.19 40.38 -22.28
N THR A 360 80.83 40.33 -21.00
CA THR A 360 81.77 39.91 -19.95
C THR A 360 82.17 38.47 -20.28
N GLY A 361 83.36 38.31 -20.83
CA GLY A 361 83.83 37.03 -21.37
C GLY A 361 83.89 35.96 -20.28
N ARG A 362 83.36 34.77 -20.56
CA ARG A 362 83.77 33.56 -19.85
C ARG A 362 85.20 33.21 -20.28
N LYS A 363 86.02 32.79 -19.32
CA LYS A 363 87.46 32.45 -19.49
C LYS A 363 87.65 31.44 -20.64
N LEU A 364 88.64 31.70 -21.50
CA LEU A 364 89.04 30.84 -22.62
C LEU A 364 89.58 29.49 -22.12
N MET A 365 89.01 28.40 -22.63
CA MET A 365 89.54 27.05 -22.46
C MET A 365 90.45 26.69 -23.65
N PRO A 366 91.64 26.08 -23.43
CA PRO A 366 92.57 25.74 -24.50
C PRO A 366 92.01 24.68 -25.47
N LYS A 367 92.30 24.86 -26.76
CA LYS A 367 91.98 23.93 -27.84
C LYS A 367 93.13 22.93 -28.04
N SER A 368 92.87 21.64 -27.82
CA SER A 368 93.24 20.53 -28.71
C SER A 368 93.04 19.16 -28.04
N MET A 369 92.78 18.18 -28.90
CA MET A 369 92.63 16.73 -28.68
C MET A 369 91.21 16.19 -28.42
N ILE A 370 90.71 15.56 -29.49
CA ILE A 370 89.43 14.89 -29.65
C ILE A 370 89.40 13.67 -28.72
N THR A 371 88.50 13.72 -27.74
CA THR A 371 88.13 12.57 -26.92
C THR A 371 86.65 12.22 -27.17
N LYS A 372 86.40 10.92 -27.19
CA LYS A 372 85.17 10.25 -27.64
C LYS A 372 84.13 10.20 -26.50
N GLN A 373 82.85 10.19 -26.89
CA GLN A 373 81.62 9.98 -26.07
C GLN A 373 81.30 11.16 -25.12
N GLU A 374 80.05 11.58 -24.91
CA GLU A 374 78.74 10.93 -25.04
C GLU A 374 77.74 11.85 -25.76
N VAL A 375 76.83 11.22 -26.50
CA VAL A 375 75.61 11.87 -27.00
C VAL A 375 74.74 12.23 -25.80
N THR A 376 74.80 13.49 -25.37
CA THR A 376 73.73 14.13 -24.59
C THR A 376 73.10 15.21 -25.44
N VAL A 377 71.98 14.82 -26.05
CA VAL A 377 71.10 15.65 -26.87
C VAL A 377 70.55 16.78 -26.00
N SER A 378 71.09 17.99 -26.15
CA SER A 378 70.40 19.22 -25.73
C SER A 378 69.41 19.61 -26.83
N THR A 379 68.28 18.92 -26.88
CA THR A 379 67.09 19.27 -27.65
C THR A 379 66.62 20.67 -27.26
N LYS A 380 66.98 21.68 -28.06
CA LYS A 380 66.00 22.72 -28.35
C LYS A 380 65.08 22.12 -29.38
N GLU A 381 63.96 21.57 -28.89
CA GLU A 381 62.86 21.10 -29.72
C GLU A 381 62.42 22.24 -30.64
N VAL A 382 62.92 22.23 -31.87
CA VAL A 382 62.10 22.66 -33.00
C VAL A 382 61.00 21.61 -33.06
N LYS A 383 59.79 21.96 -32.60
CA LYS A 383 58.61 21.17 -32.94
C LYS A 383 58.48 21.21 -34.45
N TYR A 384 58.92 20.15 -35.12
CA TYR A 384 58.39 19.81 -36.42
C TYR A 384 56.94 19.44 -36.19
N VAL A 385 56.04 20.25 -36.72
CA VAL A 385 54.63 19.93 -36.76
C VAL A 385 54.49 18.76 -37.73
N THR A 386 54.08 17.61 -37.21
CA THR A 386 53.75 16.44 -38.01
C THR A 386 52.52 16.80 -38.87
N PRO A 387 52.40 16.36 -40.14
CA PRO A 387 51.22 16.64 -40.98
C PRO A 387 49.88 16.27 -40.34
N GLU A 388 49.89 15.42 -39.31
CA GLU A 388 48.72 15.06 -38.51
C GLU A 388 48.34 16.13 -37.47
N ASP A 389 49.28 16.94 -36.96
CA ASP A 389 49.01 18.00 -35.97
C ASP A 389 48.36 19.25 -36.60
N ILE A 390 48.55 19.47 -37.90
CA ILE A 390 47.88 20.54 -38.66
C ILE A 390 46.40 20.17 -38.90
N ILE A 391 46.13 18.88 -39.10
CA ILE A 391 44.78 18.37 -39.38
C ILE A 391 43.86 18.50 -38.14
N TRP A 392 44.40 18.42 -36.92
CA TRP A 392 43.59 18.49 -35.71
C TRP A 392 43.29 19.91 -35.20
N GLU A 393 44.14 20.92 -35.47
CA GLU A 393 43.79 22.31 -35.14
C GLU A 393 42.72 22.88 -36.09
N GLU A 394 42.70 22.44 -37.36
CA GLU A 394 41.71 22.86 -38.35
C GLU A 394 40.34 22.18 -38.12
N LEU A 395 40.32 20.89 -37.75
CA LEU A 395 39.09 20.15 -37.43
C LEU A 395 38.40 20.57 -36.12
N ILE A 396 39.15 21.11 -35.14
CA ILE A 396 38.59 21.55 -33.85
C ILE A 396 38.09 23.00 -33.92
N ALA A 397 38.75 23.86 -34.71
CA ALA A 397 38.31 25.23 -34.95
C ALA A 397 36.95 25.31 -35.68
N GLU A 398 36.61 24.30 -36.49
CA GLU A 398 35.32 24.18 -37.17
C GLU A 398 34.19 23.71 -36.23
N LYS A 399 34.52 23.03 -35.12
CA LYS A 399 33.52 22.39 -34.25
C LYS A 399 33.17 23.19 -32.98
N TYR A 400 34.10 23.97 -32.41
CA TYR A 400 33.86 24.76 -31.20
C TYR A 400 34.55 26.13 -31.32
N GLY A 401 33.77 27.17 -31.66
CA GLY A 401 34.26 28.52 -31.83
C GLY A 401 35.04 29.04 -30.62
N LYS A 402 36.25 29.56 -30.90
CA LYS A 402 37.12 30.44 -30.09
C LYS A 402 36.74 30.67 -28.60
N ALA A 403 36.73 29.63 -27.77
CA ALA A 403 36.84 29.81 -26.32
C ALA A 403 37.24 28.49 -25.65
N MET A 404 38.51 28.36 -25.29
CA MET A 404 38.95 27.41 -24.28
C MET A 404 40.03 28.08 -23.41
N PRO A 405 39.93 28.03 -22.07
CA PRO A 405 40.99 28.49 -21.18
C PRO A 405 42.26 27.67 -21.41
N LYS A 406 43.43 28.32 -21.30
CA LYS A 406 44.75 27.68 -21.42
C LYS A 406 44.98 26.71 -20.27
N VAL A 407 44.42 25.51 -20.36
CA VAL A 407 44.70 24.38 -19.48
C VAL A 407 45.74 23.52 -20.19
N SER A 408 46.82 23.18 -19.49
CA SER A 408 47.93 22.41 -20.06
C SER A 408 47.44 21.04 -20.55
N TRP A 409 47.96 20.54 -21.68
CA TRP A 409 47.62 19.20 -22.21
C TRP A 409 47.75 18.08 -21.16
N LYS A 410 48.70 18.23 -20.22
CA LYS A 410 48.88 17.33 -19.07
C LYS A 410 47.73 17.40 -18.06
N GLU A 411 47.16 18.58 -17.85
CA GLU A 411 46.03 18.80 -16.93
C GLU A 411 44.71 18.30 -17.53
N TRP A 412 44.51 18.46 -18.84
CA TRP A 412 43.34 17.91 -19.53
C TRP A 412 43.35 16.38 -19.58
N LEU A 413 44.50 15.76 -19.88
CA LEU A 413 44.65 14.31 -19.79
C LEU A 413 44.46 13.80 -18.35
N CYS A 414 45.00 14.48 -17.34
CA CYS A 414 44.73 14.16 -15.93
C CYS A 414 43.24 14.29 -15.57
N ALA A 415 42.53 15.27 -16.11
CA ALA A 415 41.09 15.45 -15.90
C ALA A 415 40.27 14.37 -16.60
N LEU A 416 40.66 13.98 -17.82
CA LEU A 416 40.03 12.90 -18.58
C LEU A 416 40.27 11.53 -17.91
N GLU A 417 41.49 11.29 -17.41
CA GLU A 417 41.87 10.10 -16.64
C GLU A 417 41.14 10.06 -15.29
N LYS A 418 40.99 11.20 -14.61
CA LYS A 418 40.17 11.34 -13.40
C LYS A 418 38.70 11.05 -13.69
N SER A 419 38.12 11.62 -14.74
CA SER A 419 36.72 11.41 -15.12
C SER A 419 36.47 9.95 -15.56
N ARG A 420 37.42 9.33 -16.26
CA ARG A 420 37.41 7.90 -16.60
C ARG A 420 37.52 7.01 -15.36
N LYS A 421 38.37 7.35 -14.39
CA LYS A 421 38.47 6.66 -13.10
C LYS A 421 37.23 6.86 -12.22
N GLU A 422 36.59 8.03 -12.28
CA GLU A 422 35.32 8.33 -11.62
C GLU A 422 34.17 7.50 -12.22
N LYS A 423 34.11 7.39 -13.55
CA LYS A 423 33.14 6.55 -14.28
C LYS A 423 33.33 5.06 -13.99
N MET A 424 34.58 4.61 -13.85
CA MET A 424 34.91 3.24 -13.46
C MET A 424 34.65 2.96 -11.97
N ARG A 425 34.68 4.00 -11.10
CA ARG A 425 34.27 3.90 -9.68
C ARG A 425 32.75 4.01 -9.47
N GLY A 426 32.01 4.59 -10.41
CA GLY A 426 30.56 4.76 -10.36
C GLY A 426 29.72 3.57 -10.81
N THR A 427 30.32 2.41 -11.08
CA THR A 427 29.60 1.17 -11.41
C THR A 427 29.84 0.10 -10.34
N VAL A 428 29.33 0.36 -9.14
CA VAL A 428 29.17 -0.67 -8.09
C VAL A 428 27.74 -0.56 -7.59
N LEU A 429 26.93 -1.57 -7.90
CA LEU A 429 25.63 -1.83 -7.28
C LEU A 429 25.81 -1.95 -5.75
N PRO A 430 24.86 -1.47 -4.93
CA PRO A 430 25.06 -1.37 -3.49
C PRO A 430 25.05 -2.76 -2.84
N PRO A 431 26.04 -3.09 -1.98
CA PRO A 431 25.89 -4.17 -1.03
C PRO A 431 25.14 -3.66 0.20
N SER A 432 24.12 -4.42 0.59
CA SER A 432 23.78 -4.62 1.99
C SER A 432 25.05 -4.98 2.77
N HIS A 433 25.31 -4.35 3.92
CA HIS A 433 25.48 -5.05 5.20
C HIS A 433 25.70 -4.09 6.37
N LYS A 434 25.37 -4.63 7.54
CA LYS A 434 25.32 -4.09 8.90
C LYS A 434 26.69 -3.67 9.47
N GLU A 435 26.59 -2.80 10.49
CA GLU A 435 27.37 -2.75 11.77
C GLU A 435 28.90 -2.53 11.65
N THR A 436 29.59 -1.70 12.45
CA THR A 436 29.42 -1.29 13.87
C THR A 436 30.42 -0.17 14.24
N THR A 437 30.16 0.50 15.38
CA THR A 437 31.10 1.19 16.32
C THR A 437 31.70 2.55 15.87
N GLU A 438 31.78 3.62 16.68
CA GLU A 438 32.00 3.76 18.13
C GLU A 438 31.70 5.22 18.62
N GLN A 439 31.39 5.33 19.94
CA GLN A 439 31.71 6.42 20.89
C GLN A 439 31.11 7.85 20.73
N ASP A 440 30.15 8.21 21.60
CA ASP A 440 30.39 9.18 22.70
C ASP A 440 29.19 9.38 23.68
N ARG A 441 29.44 9.08 24.98
CA ARG A 441 28.84 9.58 26.26
C ARG A 441 27.33 9.39 26.59
N PRO A 442 26.89 9.63 27.86
CA PRO A 442 27.23 8.90 29.09
C PRO A 442 25.98 8.46 29.91
N PHE A 443 26.21 7.59 30.90
CA PHE A 443 25.49 7.39 32.16
C PHE A 443 24.04 7.90 32.31
N THR A 444 23.11 6.98 32.58
CA THR A 444 22.43 6.87 33.89
C THR A 444 21.66 5.55 34.00
N ALA A 445 21.73 4.99 35.20
CA ALA A 445 21.15 3.73 35.62
C ALA A 445 19.62 3.76 35.66
N PHE A 446 18.98 2.62 35.39
CA PHE A 446 17.96 2.10 36.30
C PHE A 446 17.86 0.58 36.15
N ALA A 447 18.01 -0.11 37.28
CA ALA A 447 17.91 -1.54 37.42
C ALA A 447 16.44 -2.00 37.38
N GLY A 448 16.20 -3.15 36.74
CA GLY A 448 14.92 -3.84 36.76
C GLY A 448 15.11 -5.30 36.35
N LYS A 449 15.30 -6.15 37.36
CA LYS A 449 15.54 -7.60 37.28
C LYS A 449 14.41 -8.36 36.57
N ALA A 450 14.75 -9.36 35.76
CA ALA A 450 14.11 -10.69 35.76
C ALA A 450 14.98 -11.71 35.01
N GLN A 451 15.22 -12.87 35.64
CA GLN A 451 15.97 -14.04 35.17
C GLN A 451 15.07 -14.98 34.31
N PRO A 452 15.65 -16.00 33.63
CA PRO A 452 15.17 -16.60 32.36
C PRO A 452 14.33 -17.88 32.55
N PRO A 453 13.92 -18.54 31.43
CA PRO A 453 14.51 -19.87 31.22
C PRO A 453 14.78 -20.29 29.75
N SER A 454 15.73 -21.23 29.65
CA SER A 454 15.78 -22.44 28.79
C SER A 454 15.94 -22.33 27.26
N SER A 455 17.21 -22.42 26.86
CA SER A 455 17.85 -23.35 25.90
C SER A 455 17.06 -24.45 25.13
N LEU A 456 17.35 -24.51 23.80
CA LEU A 456 17.42 -25.64 22.82
C LEU A 456 16.15 -26.04 22.02
N PRO A 457 16.28 -26.65 20.80
CA PRO A 457 17.18 -26.32 19.67
C PRO A 457 16.48 -26.31 18.28
N LEU A 458 17.17 -25.74 17.29
CA LEU A 458 16.94 -25.97 15.86
C LEU A 458 17.15 -27.46 15.50
N ASN A 459 16.14 -28.14 14.93
CA ASN A 459 16.24 -28.93 13.68
C ASN A 459 14.97 -29.77 13.46
N SER A 460 14.17 -29.47 12.44
CA SER A 460 13.23 -30.45 11.85
C SER A 460 12.49 -29.98 10.58
N ARG A 461 13.11 -29.22 9.65
CA ARG A 461 12.43 -28.89 8.37
C ARG A 461 13.22 -28.96 7.07
N LEU A 462 14.47 -29.44 7.07
CA LEU A 462 15.17 -29.73 5.82
C LEU A 462 14.73 -31.00 5.05
N PRO A 463 14.17 -32.07 5.65
CA PRO A 463 13.80 -33.27 4.88
C PRO A 463 12.52 -33.13 4.04
N GLN A 464 11.63 -32.19 4.37
CA GLN A 464 10.32 -32.09 3.68
C GLN A 464 10.38 -31.29 2.37
N ILE A 465 11.34 -30.38 2.23
CA ILE A 465 11.52 -29.58 1.01
C ILE A 465 12.17 -30.41 -0.10
N GLN A 466 13.08 -31.34 0.24
CA GLN A 466 13.69 -32.24 -0.75
C GLN A 466 12.70 -33.29 -1.29
N LEU A 467 11.75 -33.77 -0.48
CA LEU A 467 10.74 -34.73 -0.93
C LEU A 467 9.68 -34.09 -1.85
N ALA A 468 9.37 -32.80 -1.64
CA ALA A 468 8.43 -32.04 -2.48
C ALA A 468 9.03 -31.70 -3.86
N LEU A 469 10.33 -31.42 -3.94
CA LEU A 469 11.03 -31.17 -5.20
C LEU A 469 11.21 -32.44 -6.04
N LYS A 470 11.45 -33.60 -5.41
CA LYS A 470 11.55 -34.90 -6.10
C LYS A 470 10.21 -35.36 -6.71
N LYS A 471 9.06 -34.98 -6.10
CA LYS A 471 7.73 -35.26 -6.66
C LYS A 471 7.33 -34.34 -7.81
N ARG A 472 7.80 -33.08 -7.84
CA ARG A 472 7.56 -32.17 -8.98
C ARG A 472 8.39 -32.51 -10.21
N TYR A 473 9.61 -33.03 -10.03
CA TYR A 473 10.46 -33.42 -11.16
C TYR A 473 10.01 -34.73 -11.85
N LYS A 474 9.21 -35.57 -11.18
CA LYS A 474 8.69 -36.83 -11.74
C LYS A 474 7.34 -36.70 -12.45
N LYS A 475 6.66 -35.55 -12.35
CA LYS A 475 5.34 -35.30 -12.96
C LYS A 475 5.40 -34.57 -14.31
N ASN A 476 6.57 -34.02 -14.69
CA ASN A 476 6.76 -33.27 -15.94
C ASN A 476 7.55 -34.04 -17.03
N VAL A 477 7.61 -35.38 -16.96
CA VAL A 477 8.33 -36.22 -17.96
C VAL A 477 7.36 -37.10 -18.78
N HIS A 478 6.04 -36.86 -18.72
CA HIS A 478 5.06 -37.67 -19.47
C HIS A 478 4.25 -36.94 -20.55
N ASP A 479 4.52 -35.65 -20.81
CA ASP A 479 3.86 -34.91 -21.91
C ASP A 479 4.90 -34.27 -22.84
N LEU A 480 5.56 -35.10 -23.64
CA LEU A 480 6.26 -34.70 -24.86
C LEU A 480 5.76 -35.61 -25.99
N PRO A 481 5.33 -35.06 -27.14
CA PRO A 481 4.77 -35.86 -28.23
C PRO A 481 5.89 -36.61 -28.97
N ASP A 482 5.62 -37.87 -29.28
CA ASP A 482 6.49 -38.79 -30.01
C ASP A 482 6.65 -38.33 -31.48
N PRO A 483 7.87 -38.25 -32.05
CA PRO A 483 8.09 -37.73 -33.40
C PRO A 483 8.15 -38.87 -34.43
N THR A 484 7.01 -39.49 -34.76
CA THR A 484 6.96 -40.42 -35.91
C THR A 484 5.55 -40.58 -36.50
N THR A 485 5.15 -39.66 -37.38
CA THR A 485 4.17 -39.89 -38.49
C THR A 485 4.37 -38.76 -39.51
N VAL A 486 5.36 -38.86 -40.41
CA VAL A 486 5.24 -39.34 -41.81
C VAL A 486 4.06 -38.72 -42.58
N LEU A 487 4.42 -37.81 -43.50
CA LEU A 487 3.94 -37.65 -44.87
C LEU A 487 2.58 -38.29 -45.21
N THR A 488 1.61 -37.47 -45.63
CA THR A 488 0.83 -37.68 -46.86
C THR A 488 -0.14 -36.51 -47.12
N PHE A 489 -0.08 -36.00 -48.36
CA PHE A 489 -0.93 -35.03 -49.05
C PHE A 489 -0.91 -33.55 -48.63
#